data_AF-A0A539DQ84-F1
#
_entry.id   AF-A0A539DQ84-F1
#
_cell.length_a   1.000
_cell.length_b   1.000
_cell.length_c   1.000
_cell.angle_alpha   90.00
_cell.angle_beta   90.00
_cell.angle_gamma   90.00
#
_symmetry.space_group_name_H-M   'P 1'
#
loop_
_entity.id
_entity.type
_entity.pdbx_description
1 polymer ?
#
loop_
_entity_poly.entity_id
_entity_poly.type
_entity_poly.pdbx_seq_one_letter_code
_entity_poly.pdbx_strand_id
1 'polypeptide(L)'
;MKSKPIRLAARPLTEARWPDLERLFGEKGACGGCWCMWWRLSASEYGARKGAKNRAAFKRLVAKGPPPGLIAYAGKIPVGWVAIAKRTSLARLEKSRTLAPVDDQPVWSVSCFYVTREWRRRGVTVFLLEAATRFA
;
A
#
# COMPACT_ATOMS: atom_id res chain seq x y z
N MET A 1 12.34 11.55 28.63
CA MET A 1 13.27 10.98 27.62
C MET A 1 12.75 11.28 26.22
N LYS A 2 13.39 12.21 25.48
CA LYS A 2 13.08 12.40 24.05
C LYS A 2 13.76 11.26 23.28
N SER A 3 12.96 10.39 22.68
CA SER A 3 13.45 9.28 21.86
C SER A 3 14.27 9.79 20.68
N LYS A 4 15.40 9.13 20.39
CA LYS A 4 16.28 9.44 19.25
C LYS A 4 15.46 9.44 17.95
N PRO A 5 15.65 10.42 17.04
CA PRO A 5 14.86 10.48 15.81
C PRO A 5 15.06 9.22 14.97
N ILE A 6 13.94 8.58 14.63
CA ILE A 6 13.93 7.38 13.80
C ILE A 6 14.22 7.81 12.37
N ARG A 7 15.31 7.30 11.78
CA ARG A 7 15.60 7.49 10.36
C ARG A 7 14.81 6.50 9.52
N LEU A 8 13.89 7.02 8.71
CA LEU A 8 13.08 6.24 7.78
C LEU A 8 13.53 6.50 6.34
N ALA A 9 13.40 5.48 5.49
CA ALA A 9 13.57 5.59 4.05
C ALA A 9 12.35 4.98 3.33
N ALA A 10 11.88 5.61 2.26
CA ALA A 10 10.80 5.07 1.43
C ALA A 10 11.39 4.53 0.12
N ARG A 11 10.95 3.36 -0.33
CA ARG A 11 11.37 2.77 -1.62
C ARG A 11 10.15 2.27 -2.39
N PRO A 12 10.10 2.44 -3.73
CA PRO A 12 9.05 1.87 -4.55
C PRO A 12 9.02 0.35 -4.46
N LEU A 13 7.80 -0.21 -4.40
CA LEU A 13 7.59 -1.64 -4.49
C LEU A 13 7.77 -2.11 -5.93
N THR A 14 8.93 -2.69 -6.19
CA THR A 14 9.27 -3.39 -7.44
C THR A 14 9.26 -4.89 -7.21
N GLU A 15 9.35 -5.68 -8.28
CA GLU A 15 9.44 -7.15 -8.16
C GLU A 15 10.58 -7.60 -7.25
N ALA A 16 11.75 -6.96 -7.35
CA ALA A 16 12.91 -7.25 -6.50
C ALA A 16 12.66 -7.02 -4.99
N ARG A 17 11.69 -6.17 -4.63
CA ARG A 17 11.30 -5.89 -3.23
C ARG A 17 10.06 -6.65 -2.80
N TRP A 18 9.55 -7.57 -3.63
CA TRP A 18 8.43 -8.42 -3.24
C TRP A 18 8.68 -9.17 -1.92
N PRO A 19 9.85 -9.80 -1.66
CA PRO A 19 10.10 -10.47 -0.39
C PRO A 19 9.99 -9.55 0.84
N ASP A 20 10.35 -8.27 0.71
CA ASP A 20 10.22 -7.29 1.80
C ASP A 20 8.76 -7.00 2.12
N LEU A 21 7.91 -6.92 1.09
CA LEU A 21 6.48 -6.76 1.27
C LEU A 21 5.87 -7.99 1.96
N GLU A 22 6.29 -9.19 1.56
CA GLU A 22 5.81 -10.42 2.19
C GLU A 22 6.16 -10.47 3.68
N ARG A 23 7.41 -10.13 4.01
CA ARG A 23 7.87 -10.01 5.39
C ARG A 23 7.07 -8.94 6.15
N LEU A 24 6.79 -7.80 5.53
CA LEU A 24 6.02 -6.73 6.13
C LEU A 24 4.57 -7.15 6.41
N PHE A 25 3.91 -7.78 5.45
CA PHE A 25 2.50 -8.16 5.54
C PHE A 25 2.28 -9.42 6.39
N GLY A 26 3.30 -10.25 6.52
CA GLY A 26 3.25 -11.52 7.22
C GLY A 26 2.31 -12.54 6.57
N GLU A 27 2.17 -13.70 7.23
CA GLU A 27 1.34 -14.82 6.75
C GLU A 27 -0.13 -14.41 6.53
N LYS A 28 -0.62 -13.48 7.35
CA LYS A 28 -1.98 -12.96 7.26
C LYS A 28 -2.16 -11.93 6.14
N GLY A 29 -1.15 -11.59 5.33
CA GLY A 29 -1.32 -10.69 4.19
C GLY A 29 -1.83 -9.30 4.54
N ALA A 30 -1.16 -8.64 5.50
CA ALA A 30 -1.55 -7.39 6.14
C ALA A 30 -2.88 -7.50 6.90
N CYS A 31 -3.93 -6.85 6.41
CA CYS A 31 -5.24 -6.82 7.06
C CYS A 31 -6.08 -8.03 6.62
N GLY A 32 -5.66 -9.23 7.06
CA GLY A 32 -6.43 -10.46 6.87
C GLY A 32 -6.54 -10.93 5.42
N GLY A 33 -5.44 -10.90 4.66
CA GLY A 33 -5.35 -11.48 3.31
C GLY A 33 -5.76 -10.50 2.22
N CYS A 34 -5.78 -9.20 2.53
CA CYS A 34 -6.16 -8.19 1.57
C CYS A 34 -5.11 -8.08 0.44
N TRP A 35 -3.82 -8.23 0.78
CA TRP A 35 -2.68 -8.04 -0.13
C TRP A 35 -2.82 -6.77 -0.98
N CYS A 36 -3.30 -5.69 -0.37
CA CYS A 36 -3.53 -4.39 -1.02
C CYS A 36 -4.52 -4.42 -2.23
N MET A 37 -5.32 -5.49 -2.37
CA MET A 37 -6.27 -5.64 -3.48
C MET A 37 -7.66 -5.09 -3.18
N TRP A 38 -7.95 -4.69 -1.94
CA TRP A 38 -9.29 -4.25 -1.52
C TRP A 38 -9.88 -3.16 -2.44
N TRP A 39 -9.13 -2.08 -2.71
CA TRP A 39 -9.60 -0.99 -3.56
C TRP A 39 -9.59 -1.29 -5.06
N ARG A 40 -8.88 -2.36 -5.47
CA ARG A 40 -8.69 -2.75 -6.86
C ARG A 40 -9.74 -3.74 -7.36
N LEU A 41 -10.46 -4.39 -6.44
CA LEU A 41 -11.45 -5.42 -6.74
C LEU A 41 -12.83 -4.98 -6.27
N SER A 42 -13.90 -5.36 -6.97
CA SER A 42 -15.26 -5.24 -6.43
C SER A 42 -15.44 -6.04 -5.12
N ALA A 43 -16.56 -5.82 -4.43
CA ALA A 43 -16.89 -6.57 -3.22
C ALA A 43 -16.97 -8.08 -3.47
N SER A 44 -17.68 -8.48 -4.53
CA SER A 44 -17.83 -9.89 -4.95
C SER A 44 -16.47 -10.53 -5.27
N GLU A 45 -15.67 -9.89 -6.15
CA GLU A 45 -14.35 -10.41 -6.52
C GLU A 45 -13.40 -10.53 -5.32
N TYR A 46 -13.43 -9.56 -4.41
CA TYR A 46 -12.60 -9.60 -3.21
C TYR A 46 -12.97 -10.78 -2.30
N GLY A 47 -14.27 -11.03 -2.10
CA GLY A 47 -14.76 -12.16 -1.31
C GLY A 47 -14.26 -13.50 -1.85
N ALA A 48 -14.31 -13.70 -3.17
CA ALA A 48 -13.87 -14.93 -3.83
C ALA A 48 -12.34 -15.12 -3.89
N ARG A 49 -11.55 -14.06 -3.66
CA ARG A 49 -10.09 -14.03 -3.92
C ARG A 49 -9.21 -13.71 -2.71
N LYS A 50 -9.80 -13.39 -1.56
CA LYS A 50 -9.09 -13.06 -0.32
C LYS A 50 -8.00 -14.11 0.00
N GLY A 51 -6.84 -13.66 0.47
CA GLY A 51 -5.70 -14.53 0.78
C GLY A 51 -4.80 -14.80 -0.42
N ALA A 52 -4.50 -16.07 -0.70
CA ALA A 52 -3.47 -16.49 -1.67
C ALA A 52 -3.74 -15.99 -3.11
N LYS A 53 -5.01 -15.96 -3.55
CA LYS A 53 -5.36 -15.45 -4.89
C LYS A 53 -5.09 -13.94 -5.00
N ASN A 54 -5.36 -13.16 -3.95
CA ASN A 54 -5.00 -11.74 -3.89
C ASN A 54 -3.48 -11.55 -3.85
N ARG A 55 -2.73 -12.36 -3.09
CA ARG A 55 -1.26 -12.33 -3.08
C ARG A 55 -0.69 -12.51 -4.48
N ALA A 56 -1.12 -13.55 -5.19
CA ALA A 56 -0.65 -13.85 -6.53
C ALA A 56 -1.01 -12.75 -7.54
N ALA A 57 -2.22 -12.19 -7.43
CA ALA A 57 -2.65 -11.08 -8.27
C ALA A 57 -1.85 -9.80 -8.02
N PHE A 58 -1.57 -9.48 -6.75
CA PHE A 58 -0.78 -8.31 -6.40
C PHE A 58 0.67 -8.47 -6.84
N LYS A 59 1.27 -9.66 -6.69
CA LYS A 59 2.61 -9.95 -7.21
C LYS A 59 2.73 -9.69 -8.72
N ARG A 60 1.75 -10.15 -9.50
CA ARG A 60 1.70 -9.88 -10.95
C ARG A 60 1.57 -8.40 -11.26
N LEU A 61 0.78 -7.66 -10.48
CA LEU A 61 0.64 -6.21 -10.64
C LEU A 61 1.96 -5.48 -10.36
N VAL A 62 2.66 -5.89 -9.30
CA VAL A 62 3.99 -5.36 -8.94
C VAL A 62 5.02 -5.63 -10.05
N ALA A 63 5.03 -6.84 -10.60
CA ALA A 63 5.94 -7.22 -11.70
C ALA A 63 5.64 -6.44 -12.99
N LYS A 64 4.36 -6.24 -13.33
CA LYS A 64 3.95 -5.47 -14.51
C LYS A 64 4.32 -3.99 -14.41
N GLY A 65 4.24 -3.43 -13.20
CA GLY A 65 4.44 -2.01 -12.95
C GLY A 65 3.30 -1.13 -13.50
N PRO A 66 3.38 0.20 -13.29
CA PRO A 66 4.36 0.89 -12.43
C PRO A 66 4.21 0.47 -10.94
N PRO A 67 5.22 0.75 -10.07
CA PRO A 67 5.17 0.39 -8.66
C PRO A 67 3.87 0.88 -7.99
N PRO A 68 3.10 0.00 -7.32
CA PRO A 68 1.78 0.35 -6.79
C PRO A 68 1.83 1.06 -5.42
N GLY A 69 2.98 1.63 -5.06
CA GLY A 69 3.20 2.26 -3.77
C GLY A 69 4.63 2.14 -3.25
N LEU A 70 4.81 2.50 -1.98
CA LEU A 70 6.10 2.60 -1.31
C LEU A 70 6.15 1.73 -0.04
N ILE A 71 7.31 1.12 0.22
CA ILE A 71 7.65 0.48 1.48
C ILE A 71 8.53 1.45 2.29
N ALA A 72 8.19 1.67 3.55
CA ALA A 72 9.04 2.36 4.52
C ALA A 72 9.98 1.37 5.19
N TYR A 73 11.24 1.79 5.37
CA TYR A 73 12.29 1.02 6.02
C TYR A 73 12.87 1.79 7.20
N ALA A 74 13.13 1.08 8.30
CA ALA A 74 14.04 1.51 9.35
C ALA A 74 15.34 0.72 9.22
N GLY A 75 16.38 1.34 8.66
CA GLY A 75 17.57 0.62 8.21
C GLY A 75 17.22 -0.36 7.08
N LYS A 76 17.42 -1.67 7.33
CA LYS A 76 17.07 -2.76 6.38
C LYS A 76 15.72 -3.42 6.68
N ILE A 77 15.01 -2.98 7.71
CA ILE A 77 13.77 -3.62 8.17
C ILE A 77 12.58 -2.91 7.51
N PRO A 78 11.70 -3.60 6.76
CA PRO A 78 10.47 -3.00 6.27
C PRO A 78 9.48 -2.83 7.43
N VAL A 79 8.95 -1.61 7.59
CA VAL A 79 8.15 -1.20 8.76
C VAL A 79 6.77 -0.66 8.40
N GLY A 80 6.57 -0.25 7.14
CA GLY A 80 5.29 0.27 6.69
C GLY A 80 5.13 0.23 5.18
N TRP A 81 3.88 0.38 4.74
CA TRP A 81 3.45 0.33 3.36
C TRP A 81 2.41 1.43 3.10
N VAL A 82 2.51 2.05 1.94
CA VAL A 82 1.48 2.94 1.39
C VAL A 82 1.16 2.52 -0.03
N ALA A 83 -0.12 2.35 -0.31
CA ALA A 83 -0.64 2.05 -1.64
C ALA A 83 -0.94 3.35 -2.39
N ILE A 84 -0.39 3.48 -3.59
CA ILE A 84 -0.56 4.66 -4.45
C ILE A 84 -0.94 4.17 -5.84
N ALA A 85 -2.01 4.72 -6.41
CA ALA A 85 -2.43 4.38 -7.76
C ALA A 85 -3.24 5.51 -8.37
N LYS A 86 -3.29 5.58 -9.71
CA LYS A 86 -4.26 6.44 -10.39
C LYS A 86 -5.66 6.05 -9.92
N ARG A 87 -6.49 7.06 -9.63
CA ARG A 87 -7.85 6.84 -9.12
C ARG A 87 -8.65 5.88 -10.01
N THR A 88 -8.54 6.06 -11.32
CA THR A 88 -9.15 5.22 -12.37
C THR A 88 -8.75 3.74 -12.33
N SER A 89 -7.64 3.40 -11.65
CA SER A 89 -7.19 2.01 -11.47
C SER A 89 -7.74 1.32 -10.22
N LEU A 90 -8.55 2.03 -9.43
CA LEU A 90 -9.13 1.57 -8.17
C LEU A 90 -10.63 1.38 -8.34
N ALA A 91 -11.04 0.21 -8.82
CA ALA A 91 -12.42 -0.11 -9.18
C ALA A 91 -13.47 0.22 -8.09
N ARG A 92 -13.12 0.12 -6.81
CA ARG A 92 -14.04 0.51 -5.73
C ARG A 92 -14.19 2.01 -5.57
N LEU A 93 -13.10 2.75 -5.78
CA LEU A 93 -13.09 4.20 -5.64
C LEU A 93 -13.86 4.83 -6.81
N GLU A 94 -13.66 4.32 -8.02
CA GLU A 94 -14.40 4.73 -9.22
C GLU A 94 -15.91 4.53 -9.11
N LYS A 95 -16.35 3.46 -8.43
CA LYS A 95 -17.78 3.16 -8.21
C LYS A 95 -18.35 3.77 -6.93
N SER A 96 -17.56 4.51 -6.16
CA SER A 96 -17.99 5.03 -4.86
C SER A 96 -18.78 6.33 -5.02
N ARG A 97 -20.03 6.33 -4.53
CA ARG A 97 -20.87 7.54 -4.48
C ARG A 97 -20.46 8.51 -3.37
N THR A 98 -19.92 8.01 -2.26
CA THR A 98 -19.51 8.84 -1.11
C THR A 98 -18.11 9.41 -1.25
N LEU A 99 -17.28 8.80 -2.09
CA LEU A 99 -15.93 9.25 -2.40
C LEU A 99 -15.83 9.67 -3.87
N ALA A 100 -16.89 10.28 -4.42
CA ALA A 100 -16.94 10.71 -5.81
C ALA A 100 -15.77 11.66 -6.14
N PRO A 101 -15.33 11.74 -7.41
CA PRO A 101 -14.41 12.78 -7.85
C PRO A 101 -14.98 14.16 -7.49
N VAL A 102 -14.09 15.08 -7.09
CA VAL A 102 -14.47 16.47 -6.81
C VAL A 102 -14.53 17.31 -8.08
N ASP A 103 -13.78 16.88 -9.10
CA ASP A 103 -13.68 17.45 -10.44
C ASP A 103 -13.24 16.34 -11.43
N ASP A 104 -13.03 16.72 -12.69
CA ASP A 104 -12.62 15.82 -13.77
C ASP A 104 -11.09 15.68 -13.92
N GLN A 105 -10.30 16.19 -12.97
CA GLN A 105 -8.84 16.14 -13.08
C GLN A 105 -8.30 14.72 -12.84
N PRO A 106 -7.30 14.25 -13.62
CA PRO A 106 -6.66 12.97 -13.35
C PRO A 106 -5.85 13.05 -12.06
N VAL A 107 -6.29 12.31 -11.03
CA VAL A 107 -5.63 12.29 -9.72
C VAL A 107 -5.03 10.93 -9.36
N TRP A 108 -3.99 10.97 -8.54
CA TRP A 108 -3.51 9.82 -7.79
C TRP A 108 -4.25 9.69 -6.46
N SER A 109 -4.35 8.47 -5.96
CA SER A 109 -5.01 8.16 -4.70
C SER A 109 -4.10 7.36 -3.78
N VAL A 110 -3.99 7.83 -2.55
CA VAL A 110 -3.37 7.10 -1.44
C VAL A 110 -4.44 6.25 -0.77
N SER A 111 -4.58 4.99 -1.21
CA SER A 111 -5.76 4.19 -0.89
C SER A 111 -5.63 3.32 0.37
N CYS A 112 -4.41 3.02 0.80
CA CYS A 112 -4.20 2.10 1.92
C CYS A 112 -2.88 2.35 2.62
N PHE A 113 -2.86 2.19 3.94
CA PHE A 113 -1.65 2.14 4.74
C PHE A 113 -1.60 0.83 5.52
N TYR A 114 -0.38 0.36 5.77
CA TYR A 114 -0.12 -0.70 6.74
C TYR A 114 1.17 -0.38 7.50
N VAL A 115 1.16 -0.52 8.82
CA VAL A 115 2.33 -0.33 9.69
C VAL A 115 2.33 -1.46 10.72
N THR A 116 3.49 -2.10 10.89
CA THR A 116 3.68 -3.17 11.87
C THR A 116 3.45 -2.65 13.28
N ARG A 117 2.97 -3.51 14.18
CA ARG A 117 2.48 -3.09 15.51
C ARG A 117 3.56 -2.35 16.29
N GLU A 118 4.80 -2.80 16.19
CA GLU A 118 5.97 -2.30 16.89
C GLU A 118 6.37 -0.89 16.44
N TRP A 119 5.98 -0.50 15.22
CA TRP A 119 6.35 0.77 14.58
C TRP A 119 5.20 1.79 14.54
N ARG A 120 4.03 1.45 15.09
CA ARG A 120 2.90 2.38 15.22
C ARG A 120 3.22 3.51 16.21
N ARG A 121 2.55 4.65 16.04
CA ARG A 121 2.72 5.86 16.87
C ARG A 121 4.13 6.47 16.84
N ARG A 122 4.92 6.12 15.83
CA ARG A 122 6.30 6.62 15.61
C ARG A 122 6.43 7.52 14.37
N GLY A 123 5.32 8.02 13.83
CA GLY A 123 5.31 8.92 12.66
C GLY A 123 5.45 8.24 11.28
N VAL A 124 5.49 6.89 11.21
CA VAL A 124 5.69 6.16 9.94
C VAL A 124 4.65 6.50 8.87
N THR A 125 3.37 6.65 9.25
CA THR A 125 2.30 7.01 8.30
C THR A 125 2.48 8.41 7.72
N VAL A 126 2.88 9.38 8.55
CA VAL A 126 3.15 10.76 8.12
C VAL A 126 4.30 10.78 7.13
N PHE A 127 5.40 10.11 7.48
CA PHE A 127 6.55 9.94 6.59
C PHE A 127 6.17 9.29 5.24
N LEU A 128 5.36 8.23 5.26
CA LEU A 128 4.90 7.57 4.03
C LEU A 128 4.01 8.47 3.17
N LEU A 129 3.15 9.27 3.79
CA LEU A 129 2.29 10.21 3.06
C LEU A 129 3.12 11.33 2.40
N GLU A 130 4.08 11.91 3.11
CA GLU A 130 5.02 12.89 2.55
C GLU A 130 5.89 12.31 1.43
N ALA A 131 6.25 11.03 1.53
CA ALA A 131 6.96 10.34 0.46
C ALA A 131 6.05 10.08 -0.76
N ALA A 132 4.76 9.81 -0.52
CA ALA A 132 3.78 9.58 -1.58
C ALA A 132 3.56 10.81 -2.47
N THR A 133 3.56 12.02 -1.91
CA THR A 133 3.39 13.27 -2.69
C THR A 133 4.56 13.60 -3.62
N ARG A 134 5.73 12.99 -3.39
CA ARG A 134 6.91 13.13 -4.26
C ARG A 134 7.00 12.02 -5.30
N PHE A 135 6.28 10.93 -5.08
CA PHE A 135 6.28 9.76 -5.95
C PHE A 135 5.31 9.89 -7.12
N ALA A 136 4.21 10.64 -6.92
CA ALA A 136 3.07 10.70 -7.83
C ALA A 136 2.53 12.12 -7.98
#